data_AF-A0A9E3Z4E1-F1
#
_entry.id   AF-A0A9E3Z4E1-F1
#
_cell.length_a   1.000
_cell.length_b   1.000
_cell.length_c   1.000
_cell.angle_alpha   90.00
_cell.angle_beta   90.00
_cell.angle_gamma   90.00
#
_symmetry.space_group_name_H-M   'P 1'
#
loop_
_entity.id
_entity.type
_entity.pdbx_description
1 polymer ?
#
loop_
_entity_poly.entity_id
_entity_poly.type
_entity_poly.pdbx_seq_one_letter_code
_entity_poly.pdbx_strand_id
1 'polypeptide(L)' 'RARKIQRFLSQPFFVAEVFTGSPGKLVPVEETIKGFKGIVNGDYDDLPEAAFYMVGGIDEAVEKAKSLAQKAA' A
#
# COMPACT_ATOMS: atom_id res chain seq x y z
N ARG A 1 9.11 9.93 1.60
CA ARG A 1 9.51 8.70 0.86
C ARG A 1 9.90 7.52 1.77
N ALA A 2 10.95 7.59 2.59
CA ALA A 2 11.39 6.46 3.43
C ALA A 2 10.29 5.85 4.32
N ARG A 3 9.46 6.68 4.97
CA ARG A 3 8.29 6.22 5.74
C ARG A 3 7.23 5.52 4.88
N LYS A 4 6.99 6.00 3.66
CA LYS A 4 6.07 5.36 2.70
C LYS A 4 6.59 3.97 2.30
N ILE A 5 7.88 3.85 2.04
CA ILE A 5 8.54 2.56 1.74
C ILE A 5 8.42 1.60 2.93
N GLN A 6 8.72 2.08 4.14
CA GLN A 6 8.61 1.28 5.37
C GLN A 6 7.18 0.76 5.58
N ARG A 7 6.16 1.57 5.25
CA ARG A 7 4.75 1.14 5.30
C ARG A 7 4.41 0.19 4.16
N PHE A 8 4.89 0.43 2.95
CA PHE A 8 4.62 -0.40 1.77
C PHE A 8 5.22 -1.81 1.87
N LEU A 9 6.24 -2.01 2.72
CA LEU A 9 6.74 -3.34 3.09
C LEU A 9 5.73 -4.17 3.91
N SER A 10 4.69 -3.54 4.47
CA SER A 10 3.63 -4.27 5.17
C SER A 10 2.56 -4.76 4.19
N GLN A 11 2.19 -6.02 4.31
CA GLN A 11 1.17 -6.66 3.50
C GLN A 11 0.25 -7.53 4.36
N PRO A 12 -1.04 -7.67 4.00
CA PRO A 12 -1.95 -8.60 4.65
C PRO A 12 -1.59 -10.04 4.28
N PHE A 13 -1.32 -10.88 5.28
CA PHE A 13 -1.04 -12.30 5.08
C PHE A 13 -2.30 -13.15 5.23
N PHE A 14 -2.47 -14.17 4.38
CA PHE A 14 -3.59 -15.12 4.45
C PHE A 14 -3.72 -15.77 5.84
N VAL A 15 -2.60 -16.12 6.47
CA VAL A 15 -2.58 -16.73 7.81
C VAL A 15 -2.98 -15.72 8.90
N ALA A 16 -2.74 -14.42 8.66
CA ALA A 16 -3.05 -13.35 9.61
C ALA A 16 -4.48 -12.81 9.46
N GLU A 17 -5.25 -13.29 8.48
CA GLU A 17 -6.61 -12.81 8.20
C GLU A 17 -7.53 -12.97 9.42
N VAL A 18 -7.42 -14.08 10.15
CA VAL A 18 -8.20 -14.35 11.37
C VAL A 18 -7.92 -13.31 12.48
N PHE A 19 -6.72 -12.73 12.52
CA PHE A 19 -6.32 -11.76 13.55
C PHE A 19 -6.51 -10.31 13.11
N THR A 20 -6.31 -10.03 11.82
CA THR A 20 -6.32 -8.67 11.26
C THR A 20 -7.67 -8.27 10.66
N GLY A 21 -8.54 -9.25 10.37
CA GLY A 21 -9.81 -9.05 9.66
C GLY A 21 -9.65 -8.57 8.21
N SER A 22 -8.42 -8.55 7.68
CA SER A 22 -8.11 -8.08 6.33
C SER A 22 -7.73 -9.27 5.45
N PRO A 23 -8.33 -9.41 4.26
CA PRO A 23 -8.06 -10.54 3.39
C PRO A 23 -6.60 -10.56 2.94
N GLY A 24 -5.98 -11.74 3.03
CA GLY A 24 -4.60 -11.94 2.60
C GLY A 24 -4.39 -11.64 1.12
N LYS A 25 -3.20 -11.17 0.76
CA LYS A 25 -2.87 -10.84 -0.63
C LYS A 25 -1.54 -11.44 -1.06
N LEU A 26 -1.52 -11.95 -2.29
CA LEU A 26 -0.31 -12.39 -2.97
C LEU A 26 0.04 -11.33 -4.00
N VAL A 27 1.27 -10.81 -3.93
CA VAL A 27 1.74 -9.74 -4.80
C VAL A 27 2.82 -10.32 -5.73
N PRO A 28 2.64 -10.24 -7.06
CA PRO A 28 3.68 -10.65 -7.99
C PRO A 28 4.96 -9.83 -7.84
N VAL A 29 6.09 -10.42 -8.20
CA VAL A 29 7.41 -9.77 -8.09
C VAL A 29 7.47 -8.53 -9.00
N GLU A 30 6.90 -8.62 -10.20
CA GLU A 30 6.87 -7.54 -11.18
C GLU A 30 6.10 -6.33 -10.67
N GLU A 31 4.98 -6.55 -9.96
CA GLU A 31 4.19 -5.48 -9.35
C GLU A 31 4.92 -4.85 -8.17
N THR A 32 5.61 -5.67 -7.37
CA THR A 32 6.44 -5.19 -6.27
C THR A 32 7.51 -4.24 -6.80
N ILE A 33 8.27 -4.64 -7.82
CA ILE A 33 9.33 -3.82 -8.42
C ILE A 33 8.76 -2.51 -8.97
N LYS A 34 7.62 -2.56 -9.67
CA LYS A 34 6.93 -1.35 -10.19
C LYS A 34 6.54 -0.40 -9.07
N GLY A 35 5.89 -0.90 -8.01
CA GLY A 35 5.46 -0.10 -6.87
C GLY A 35 6.63 0.58 -6.15
N PHE A 36 7.69 -0.17 -5.84
CA PHE A 36 8.88 0.39 -5.19
C PHE A 36 9.58 1.43 -6.08
N LYS A 37 9.70 1.16 -7.38
CA LYS A 37 10.31 2.11 -8.32
C LYS A 37 9.53 3.42 -8.38
N GLY A 38 8.20 3.38 -8.45
CA GLY A 38 7.39 4.59 -8.45
C GLY A 38 7.48 5.39 -7.14
N ILE A 39 7.52 4.72 -5.98
CA ILE A 39 7.71 5.40 -4.68
C ILE A 39 9.09 6.08 -4.60
N VAL A 40 10.14 5.44 -5.13
CA VAL A 40 11.50 6.02 -5.15
C VAL A 40 11.60 7.20 -6.11
N ASN A 41 11.01 7.07 -7.29
CA ASN A 41 10.95 8.14 -8.30
C ASN A 41 10.15 9.36 -7.83
N GLY A 42 9.21 9.17 -6.91
CA GLY A 42 8.36 10.23 -6.37
C GLY A 42 7.00 10.34 -7.06
N ASP A 43 6.62 9.34 -7.86
CA ASP A 43 5.36 9.31 -8.62
C ASP A 43 4.12 9.31 -7.72
N TYR A 44 4.29 8.99 -6.42
CA TYR A 44 3.24 8.89 -5.41
C TYR A 44 3.51 9.78 -4.18
N ASP A 45 4.25 10.88 -4.35
CA ASP A 45 4.61 11.77 -3.25
C ASP A 45 3.42 12.56 -2.68
N ASP A 46 2.38 12.76 -3.48
CA ASP A 46 1.10 13.37 -3.14
C ASP A 46 0.23 12.49 -2.22
N LEU A 47 0.38 11.17 -2.27
CA LEU A 47 -0.43 10.25 -1.47
C LEU A 47 -0.05 10.28 0.02
N PRO A 48 -1.00 10.19 0.96
CA PRO A 48 -0.70 10.16 2.39
C PRO A 48 0.01 8.86 2.81
N GLU A 49 0.86 8.91 3.84
CA GLU A 49 1.61 7.73 4.32
C GLU A 49 0.70 6.55 4.72
N ALA A 50 -0.49 6.84 5.26
CA ALA A 50 -1.46 5.84 5.69
C ALA A 50 -2.01 5.00 4.53
N ALA A 51 -1.93 5.50 3.29
CA ALA A 51 -2.36 4.77 2.11
C ALA A 51 -1.46 3.56 1.78
N PHE A 52 -0.19 3.59 2.21
CA PHE A 52 0.78 2.53 1.94
C PHE A 52 0.80 1.43 3.00
N TYR A 53 -0.02 1.52 4.04
CA TYR A 53 -0.03 0.55 5.14
C TYR A 53 -0.99 -0.60 4.86
N MET A 54 -0.55 -1.86 5.02
CA MET A 54 -1.35 -3.08 4.84
C MET A 54 -2.09 -3.08 3.50
N VAL A 55 -1.32 -3.01 2.42
CA VAL A 55 -1.82 -3.08 1.03
C VAL A 55 -1.07 -4.19 0.29
N GLY A 56 -1.68 -4.75 -0.76
CA GLY A 56 -0.99 -5.71 -1.63
C GLY A 56 -0.12 -4.98 -2.66
N GLY A 57 -0.74 -4.22 -3.54
CA GLY A 57 -0.06 -3.52 -4.63
C GLY A 57 -0.11 -2.00 -4.53
N ILE A 58 0.53 -1.34 -5.47
CA ILE A 58 0.53 0.12 -5.55
C ILE A 58 -0.84 0.69 -5.94
N ASP A 59 -1.60 -0.03 -6.77
CA ASP A 59 -2.95 0.36 -7.18
C ASP A 59 -3.89 0.42 -5.97
N GLU A 60 -3.74 -0.52 -5.04
CA GLU A 60 -4.51 -0.51 -3.79
C GLU A 60 -4.12 0.64 -2.87
N ALA A 61 -2.85 1.05 -2.87
CA ALA A 61 -2.42 2.24 -2.14
C ALA A 61 -3.10 3.49 -2.73
N VAL A 62 -3.19 3.60 -4.05
CA VAL A 62 -3.90 4.69 -4.73
C VAL A 62 -5.39 4.70 -4.38
N GLU A 63 -6.06 3.54 -4.47
CA GLU A 63 -7.49 3.43 -4.11
C GLU A 63 -7.74 3.73 -2.64
N LYS A 64 -6.85 3.27 -1.75
CA LYS A 64 -6.92 3.57 -0.33
C LYS A 64 -6.74 5.07 -0.07
N ALA A 65 -5.83 5.73 -0.78
CA ALA A 65 -5.66 7.18 -0.69
C ALA A 65 -6.95 7.94 -1.08
N LYS A 66 -7.62 7.53 -2.16
CA LYS A 66 -8.92 8.09 -2.56
C LYS A 66 -9.96 7.92 -1.45
N SER A 67 -10.04 6.74 -0.85
CA SER A 67 -10.98 6.47 0.25
C SER A 67 -10.71 7.32 1.49
N LEU A 68 -9.43 7.60 1.79
CA LEU A 68 -9.03 8.46 2.90
C LEU A 68 -9.35 9.93 2.63
N ALA A 69 -9.14 10.40 1.40
CA ALA A 69 -9.52 11.75 0.99
C ALA A 69 -11.04 11.96 1.09
N GLN A 70 -11.85 10.98 0.69
CA GLN A 70 -13.31 11.03 0.81
C GLN A 70 -13.80 11.05 2.26
N LYS A 71 -13.13 10.33 3.17
CA LYS A 71 -13.48 10.30 4.60
C LYS A 71 -13.07 11.56 5.37
N ALA A 72 -12.16 12.35 4.81
CA ALA A 72 -11.68 13.59 5.41
C ALA A 72 -12.49 14.83 4.94
N ALA A 73 -13.36 14.66 3.94
CA ALA A 73 -14.30 15.67 3.44
C ALA A 73 -15.66 15.52 4.14
#